data_AF-W5KKX3-F1
#
_entry.id   AF-W5KKX3-F1
#
_cell.length_a   1.000
_cell.length_b   1.000
_cell.length_c   1.000
_cell.angle_alpha   90.00
_cell.angle_beta   90.00
_cell.angle_gamma   90.00
#
_symmetry.space_group_name_H-M   'P 1'
#
loop_
_entity.id
_entity.type
_entity.pdbx_description
1 polymer ?
#
loop_
_entity_poly.entity_id
_entity_poly.type
_entity_poly.pdbx_seq_one_letter_code
_entity_poly.pdbx_strand_id
1 'polypeptide(L)'
;MIWSSQLVSYMSYSGVLFFCWVDVLCNFSSFYHMLSGHVMGKVTFHQKEGGVTYLRESRELAANLPTMISFQLSDQQRNLRTFKFTYTWDLGNGDVIVGSDPVMQCRYASSGNYKFKLDVGVRINKVVRLTGLYSMDLTVLDAISSIELKGPLSYSVNQSSSLSFLIAGSLPAWLCWRVLPNCRSLSHVSCKMERLYERQFELNYTFKSLGTHCLDLNAQNDISELQASYSVYVQKNPVSLLIFILPCASLIIAAVIFIAISVCRPQQVLLQSNEVSF
;
A
#
# COMPACT_ATOMS: atom_id res chain seq x y z
N MET A 1 13.33 13.77 37.88
CA MET A 1 12.12 13.12 38.45
C MET A 1 11.79 11.98 37.49
N ILE A 2 12.26 10.75 37.73
CA ILE A 2 11.60 9.68 38.53
C ILE A 2 10.10 9.68 38.17
N TRP A 3 9.57 8.72 37.41
CA TRP A 3 9.35 7.33 37.81
C TRP A 3 9.29 6.35 36.61
N SER A 4 9.94 5.20 36.76
CA SER A 4 9.66 3.97 36.03
C SER A 4 8.55 3.19 36.73
N SER A 5 7.57 2.66 36.00
CA SER A 5 6.64 1.67 36.51
C SER A 5 7.01 0.29 35.97
N GLN A 6 7.75 -0.49 36.76
CA GLN A 6 7.95 -1.92 36.54
C GLN A 6 6.72 -2.68 37.04
N LEU A 7 6.14 -3.51 36.17
CA LEU A 7 5.19 -4.54 36.55
C LEU A 7 5.97 -5.73 37.11
N VAL A 8 5.87 -5.95 38.42
CA VAL A 8 6.43 -7.12 39.10
C VAL A 8 5.32 -8.17 39.23
N SER A 9 5.46 -9.28 38.51
CA SER A 9 4.59 -10.45 38.68
C SER A 9 5.31 -11.47 39.57
N TYR A 10 4.79 -11.70 40.77
CA TYR A 10 5.29 -12.76 41.67
C TYR A 10 4.57 -14.07 41.38
N MET A 11 5.34 -15.14 41.14
CA MET A 11 4.85 -16.50 41.35
C MET A 11 5.74 -17.21 42.37
N SER A 12 5.16 -17.47 43.53
CA SER A 12 5.73 -18.24 44.62
C SER A 12 5.52 -19.72 44.39
N TYR A 13 6.58 -20.50 44.22
CA TYR A 13 6.62 -21.91 44.64
C TYR A 13 8.06 -22.27 45.03
N SER A 14 8.26 -22.58 46.31
CA SER A 14 9.38 -23.33 46.89
C SER A 14 10.81 -22.94 46.47
N GLY A 15 11.35 -21.91 47.11
CA GLY A 15 12.65 -22.01 47.81
C GLY A 15 13.90 -22.45 47.05
N VAL A 16 14.22 -21.86 45.89
CA VAL A 16 15.61 -21.65 45.42
C VAL A 16 15.64 -20.35 44.59
N LEU A 17 16.35 -19.32 45.07
CA LEU A 17 16.58 -18.07 44.34
C LEU A 17 17.59 -18.32 43.21
N PHE A 18 17.11 -18.65 42.01
CA PHE A 18 17.91 -18.49 40.79
C PHE A 18 17.82 -17.03 40.34
N PHE A 19 18.89 -16.27 40.58
CA PHE A 19 19.11 -14.99 39.91
C PHE A 19 19.37 -15.26 38.42
N CYS A 20 18.32 -15.23 37.60
CA CYS A 20 18.49 -15.15 36.16
C CYS A 20 18.88 -13.70 35.81
N TRP A 21 20.15 -13.46 35.54
CA TRP A 21 20.60 -12.24 34.85
C TRP A 21 20.02 -12.25 33.44
N VAL A 22 18.77 -11.81 33.30
CA VAL A 22 18.19 -11.42 32.02
C VAL A 22 18.61 -9.96 31.82
N ASP A 23 19.83 -9.76 31.34
CA ASP A 23 20.30 -8.56 30.62
C ASP A 23 21.81 -8.70 30.41
N VAL A 24 22.20 -9.11 29.19
CA VAL A 24 23.51 -8.96 28.50
C VAL A 24 23.66 -9.93 27.30
N LEU A 25 22.73 -10.86 27.05
CA LEU A 25 22.80 -11.78 25.90
C LEU A 25 21.65 -11.65 24.87
N CYS A 26 21.12 -10.45 24.65
CA CYS A 26 20.15 -10.20 23.56
C CYS A 26 20.64 -9.15 22.57
N ASN A 27 21.77 -9.42 21.91
CA ASN A 27 22.11 -8.75 20.65
C ASN A 27 22.67 -9.72 19.57
N PHE A 28 22.34 -11.02 19.68
CA PHE A 28 22.73 -12.05 18.71
C PHE A 28 21.58 -12.47 17.77
N SER A 29 20.63 -11.57 17.52
CA SER A 29 19.51 -11.81 16.60
C SER A 29 19.80 -11.23 15.20
N SER A 30 20.65 -11.92 14.44
CA SER A 30 20.65 -11.89 12.95
C SER A 30 21.67 -12.86 12.33
N PHE A 31 21.76 -14.08 12.85
CA PHE A 31 22.27 -15.19 12.06
C PHE A 31 21.07 -15.80 11.33
N TYR A 32 20.80 -15.36 10.11
CA TYR A 32 19.71 -15.94 9.33
C TYR A 32 20.11 -17.35 8.86
N HIS A 33 19.84 -18.30 9.77
CA HIS A 33 19.48 -19.71 9.59
C HIS A 33 20.47 -20.60 8.86
N MET A 34 21.63 -20.81 9.51
CA MET A 34 22.40 -22.03 9.28
C MET A 34 21.57 -23.23 9.76
N LEU A 35 21.21 -24.11 8.84
CA LEU A 35 20.48 -25.34 9.13
C LEU A 35 21.40 -26.40 9.77
N SER A 36 22.63 -26.52 9.26
CA SER A 36 23.60 -27.51 9.73
C SER A 36 24.97 -27.21 9.13
N GLY A 37 26.04 -27.52 9.86
CA GLY A 37 27.40 -27.40 9.36
C GLY A 37 28.40 -26.78 10.33
N HIS A 38 29.65 -26.72 9.89
CA HIS A 38 30.78 -26.17 10.63
C HIS A 38 31.24 -24.82 10.08
N VAL A 39 30.78 -24.45 8.88
CA VAL A 39 31.13 -23.18 8.22
C VAL A 39 30.08 -22.13 8.60
N MET A 40 30.43 -21.24 9.51
CA MET A 40 29.57 -20.14 9.99
C MET A 40 29.71 -18.89 9.09
N GLY A 41 28.62 -18.15 8.90
CA GLY A 41 28.61 -16.93 8.11
C GLY A 41 27.25 -16.24 8.06
N LYS A 42 27.18 -15.17 7.27
CA LYS A 42 25.99 -14.34 7.04
C LYS A 42 25.70 -14.24 5.54
N VAL A 43 24.46 -14.54 5.15
CA VAL A 43 23.95 -14.27 3.79
C VAL A 43 23.30 -12.89 3.78
N THR A 44 23.58 -12.08 2.77
CA THR A 44 22.99 -10.74 2.60
C THR A 44 22.48 -10.54 1.19
N PHE A 45 21.38 -9.82 1.06
CA PHE A 45 20.72 -9.50 -0.20
C PHE A 45 20.76 -7.99 -0.44
N HIS A 46 21.29 -7.59 -1.59
CA HIS A 46 21.32 -6.19 -2.02
C HIS A 46 20.57 -6.03 -3.35
N GLN A 47 19.66 -5.06 -3.43
CA GLN A 47 18.96 -4.74 -4.68
C GLN A 47 19.31 -3.34 -5.15
N LYS A 48 19.50 -3.18 -6.46
CA LYS A 48 19.79 -1.88 -7.06
C LYS A 48 18.57 -1.33 -7.77
N GLU A 49 18.15 -0.13 -7.37
CA GLU A 49 17.01 0.59 -7.93
C GLU A 49 17.36 2.08 -8.06
N GLY A 50 17.17 2.66 -9.25
CA GLY A 50 17.43 4.09 -9.48
C GLY A 50 18.88 4.55 -9.20
N GLY A 51 19.85 3.64 -9.23
CA GLY A 51 21.26 3.93 -8.88
C GLY A 51 21.61 3.76 -7.41
N VAL A 52 20.60 3.60 -6.53
CA VAL A 52 20.76 3.34 -5.10
C VAL A 52 20.78 1.83 -4.85
N THR A 53 21.59 1.39 -3.88
CA THR A 53 21.65 -0.01 -3.45
C THR A 53 21.01 -0.16 -2.09
N TYR A 54 19.98 -1.00 -2.01
CA TYR A 54 19.20 -1.28 -0.81
C TYR A 54 19.61 -2.63 -0.23
N LEU A 55 19.99 -2.64 1.05
CA LEU A 55 20.14 -3.88 1.81
C LEU A 55 18.75 -4.39 2.22
N ARG A 56 18.39 -5.61 1.83
CA ARG A 56 17.09 -6.23 2.11
C ARG A 56 17.22 -7.17 3.31
N GLU A 57 16.99 -6.65 4.51
CA GLU A 57 17.07 -7.42 5.76
C GLU A 57 15.76 -8.14 6.10
N SER A 58 14.64 -7.62 5.62
CA SER A 58 13.28 -8.01 6.02
C SER A 58 12.74 -9.25 5.28
N ARG A 59 13.55 -9.90 4.44
CA ARG A 59 13.21 -11.08 3.60
C ARG A 59 12.30 -10.79 2.41
N GLU A 60 11.82 -9.56 2.26
CA GLU A 60 11.14 -9.13 1.05
C GLU A 60 12.13 -8.62 0.00
N LEU A 61 11.93 -9.04 -1.24
CA LEU A 61 12.71 -8.62 -2.41
C LEU A 61 11.79 -8.07 -3.48
N ALA A 62 12.25 -7.09 -4.26
CA ALA A 62 11.53 -6.63 -5.44
C ALA A 62 11.73 -7.56 -6.64
N ALA A 63 10.64 -7.88 -7.33
CA ALA A 63 10.66 -8.56 -8.60
C ALA A 63 11.32 -7.70 -9.68
N ASN A 64 11.91 -8.36 -10.67
CA ASN A 64 12.53 -7.76 -11.86
C ASN A 64 13.72 -6.81 -11.59
N LEU A 65 14.17 -6.68 -10.34
CA LEU A 65 15.37 -5.92 -9.99
C LEU A 65 16.60 -6.83 -9.88
N PRO A 66 17.78 -6.37 -10.36
CA PRO A 66 19.04 -7.06 -10.11
C PRO A 66 19.29 -7.21 -8.61
N THR A 67 19.46 -8.45 -8.17
CA THR A 67 19.71 -8.82 -6.78
C THR A 67 21.10 -9.42 -6.67
N MET A 68 21.93 -8.84 -5.80
CA MET A 68 23.25 -9.35 -5.46
C MET A 68 23.17 -10.06 -4.11
N ILE A 69 23.43 -11.35 -4.13
CA ILE A 69 23.45 -12.21 -2.95
C ILE A 69 24.92 -12.44 -2.61
N SER A 70 25.29 -12.26 -1.35
CA SER A 70 26.66 -12.49 -0.91
C SER A 70 26.70 -13.27 0.40
N PHE A 71 27.66 -14.17 0.49
CA PHE A 71 27.99 -14.91 1.71
C PHE A 71 29.24 -14.31 2.35
N GLN A 72 29.11 -13.89 3.60
CA GLN A 72 30.20 -13.38 4.42
C GLN A 72 30.60 -14.45 5.44
N LEU A 73 31.79 -15.02 5.27
CA LEU A 73 32.33 -16.04 6.19
C LEU A 73 32.62 -15.42 7.56
N SER A 74 32.08 -16.04 8.61
CA SER A 74 32.36 -15.70 10.00
C SER A 74 33.43 -16.65 10.54
N ASP A 75 34.70 -16.26 10.38
CA ASP A 75 35.86 -17.04 10.82
C ASP A 75 36.69 -16.26 11.84
N GLN A 76 36.33 -16.41 13.12
CA GLN A 76 36.97 -15.71 14.24
C GLN A 76 38.43 -16.13 14.42
N GLN A 77 38.75 -17.40 14.17
CA GLN A 77 40.10 -17.97 14.37
C GLN A 77 40.99 -17.86 13.11
N ARG A 78 40.46 -17.37 11.99
CA ARG A 78 41.14 -17.23 10.68
C ARG A 78 41.68 -18.54 10.10
N ASN A 79 41.21 -19.68 10.60
CA ASN A 79 41.67 -21.00 10.18
C ASN A 79 41.06 -21.41 8.84
N LEU A 80 39.97 -20.77 8.44
CA LEU A 80 39.17 -21.17 7.28
C LEU A 80 39.45 -20.34 6.02
N ARG A 81 40.10 -19.17 6.16
CA ARG A 81 40.37 -18.25 5.04
C ARG A 81 41.30 -18.80 3.96
N THR A 82 42.13 -19.79 4.28
CA THR A 82 43.11 -20.40 3.36
C THR A 82 42.52 -21.52 2.51
N PHE A 83 41.31 -22.00 2.84
CA PHE A 83 40.66 -23.06 2.08
C PHE A 83 39.90 -22.54 0.88
N LYS A 84 39.79 -23.40 -0.14
CA LYS A 84 38.93 -23.14 -1.30
C LYS A 84 37.51 -23.61 -1.00
N PHE A 85 36.60 -22.65 -0.98
CA PHE A 85 35.17 -22.90 -0.82
C PHE A 85 34.52 -23.20 -2.17
N THR A 86 33.45 -23.99 -2.13
CA THR A 86 32.51 -24.21 -3.22
C THR A 86 31.14 -23.83 -2.70
N TYR A 87 30.43 -23.00 -3.45
CA TYR A 87 29.11 -22.49 -3.13
C TYR A 87 28.11 -23.07 -4.12
N THR A 88 27.04 -23.67 -3.60
CA THR A 88 25.89 -24.12 -4.37
C THR A 88 24.72 -23.22 -4.00
N TRP A 89 24.35 -22.34 -4.92
CA TRP A 89 23.25 -21.39 -4.79
C TRP A 89 21.98 -22.00 -5.40
N ASP A 90 20.96 -22.25 -4.58
CA ASP A 90 19.61 -22.64 -5.02
C ASP A 90 18.67 -21.48 -4.68
N LEU A 91 18.18 -20.79 -5.69
CA LEU A 91 17.36 -19.58 -5.52
C LEU A 91 15.89 -19.90 -5.22
N GLY A 92 15.49 -21.17 -5.28
CA GLY A 92 14.11 -21.62 -5.14
C GLY A 92 13.23 -21.35 -6.37
N ASN A 93 13.78 -20.84 -7.46
CA ASN A 93 13.10 -20.60 -8.75
C ASN A 93 13.32 -21.74 -9.76
N GLY A 94 14.02 -22.82 -9.37
CA GLY A 94 14.43 -23.93 -10.23
C GLY A 94 15.88 -23.84 -10.69
N ASP A 95 16.52 -22.68 -10.56
CA ASP A 95 17.93 -22.50 -10.92
C ASP A 95 18.85 -22.88 -9.76
N VAL A 96 19.85 -23.71 -10.07
CA VAL A 96 20.92 -24.08 -9.14
C VAL A 96 22.27 -23.79 -9.77
N ILE A 97 23.08 -22.96 -9.12
CA ILE A 97 24.37 -22.51 -9.63
C ILE A 97 25.47 -22.93 -8.67
N VAL A 98 26.50 -23.61 -9.18
CA VAL A 98 27.67 -24.04 -8.41
C VAL A 98 28.89 -23.24 -8.84
N GLY A 99 29.61 -22.66 -7.89
CA GLY A 99 30.80 -21.85 -8.19
C GLY A 99 31.76 -21.72 -7.01
N SER A 100 32.88 -21.04 -7.23
CA SER A 100 33.84 -20.67 -6.17
C SER A 100 33.63 -19.27 -5.62
N ASP A 101 32.78 -18.47 -6.28
CA ASP A 101 32.55 -17.08 -5.89
C ASP A 101 31.56 -16.99 -4.72
N PRO A 102 31.89 -16.24 -3.65
CA PRO A 102 31.00 -16.03 -2.50
C PRO A 102 29.87 -15.03 -2.79
N VAL A 103 29.75 -14.58 -4.04
CA VAL A 103 28.80 -13.59 -4.52
C VAL A 103 28.11 -14.12 -5.77
N MET A 104 26.80 -13.92 -5.83
CA MET A 104 25.94 -14.29 -6.96
C MET A 104 25.07 -13.10 -7.36
N GLN A 105 24.83 -12.95 -8.66
CA GLN A 105 23.86 -11.99 -9.18
C GLN A 105 22.70 -12.74 -9.83
N CYS A 106 21.48 -12.36 -9.48
CA CYS A 106 20.27 -12.97 -10.02
C CYS A 106 19.15 -11.93 -10.19
N ARG A 107 18.03 -12.39 -10.77
CA ARG A 107 16.80 -11.61 -10.91
C ARG A 107 15.61 -12.55 -10.78
N TYR A 108 14.71 -12.27 -9.84
CA TYR A 108 13.43 -12.95 -9.75
C TYR A 108 12.46 -12.31 -10.73
N ALA A 109 11.92 -13.08 -11.69
CA ALA A 109 11.07 -12.56 -12.75
C ALA A 109 9.62 -12.26 -12.30
N SER A 110 9.15 -13.00 -11.31
CA SER A 110 7.76 -12.94 -10.82
C SER A 110 7.74 -12.75 -9.31
N SER A 111 6.69 -12.08 -8.82
CA SER A 111 6.36 -12.10 -7.39
C SER A 111 5.92 -13.49 -6.94
N GLY A 112 6.17 -13.79 -5.66
CA GLY A 112 5.86 -15.08 -5.07
C GLY A 112 6.74 -15.43 -3.88
N ASN A 113 6.50 -16.61 -3.31
CA ASN A 113 7.27 -17.14 -2.20
C ASN A 113 8.33 -18.10 -2.73
N TYR A 114 9.58 -17.86 -2.35
CA TYR A 114 10.74 -18.62 -2.78
C TYR A 114 11.48 -19.19 -1.58
N LYS A 115 12.04 -20.39 -1.74
CA LYS A 115 12.88 -21.01 -0.71
C LYS A 115 14.33 -21.00 -1.15
N PHE A 116 15.07 -20.01 -0.69
CA PHE A 116 16.50 -19.91 -0.93
C PHE A 116 17.26 -20.94 -0.10
N LYS A 117 18.29 -21.54 -0.71
CA LYS A 117 19.27 -22.39 -0.04
C LYS A 117 20.68 -22.11 -0.54
N LEU A 118 21.62 -22.18 0.37
CA LEU A 118 23.05 -22.11 0.08
C LEU A 118 23.77 -23.27 0.78
N ASP A 119 24.48 -24.08 -0.01
CA ASP A 119 25.42 -25.07 0.51
C ASP A 119 26.86 -24.59 0.28
N VAL A 120 27.60 -24.46 1.37
CA VAL A 120 28.99 -24.02 1.40
C VAL A 120 29.87 -25.22 1.75
N GLY A 121 30.57 -25.77 0.76
CA GLY A 121 31.47 -26.89 0.94
C GLY A 121 32.94 -26.49 0.90
N VAL A 122 33.76 -27.07 1.78
CA VAL A 122 35.22 -26.96 1.74
C VAL A 122 35.82 -28.27 1.24
N ARG A 123 36.56 -28.23 0.14
CA ARG A 123 37.28 -29.39 -0.41
C ARG A 123 38.75 -29.37 0.02
N ILE A 124 39.17 -30.37 0.79
CA ILE A 124 40.56 -30.61 1.17
C ILE A 124 40.99 -31.93 0.55
N ASN A 125 42.02 -31.92 -0.30
CA ASN A 125 42.55 -33.12 -0.98
C ASN A 125 41.47 -33.96 -1.69
N LYS A 126 40.56 -33.28 -2.42
CA LYS A 126 39.41 -33.86 -3.15
C LYS A 126 38.29 -34.45 -2.28
N VAL A 127 38.38 -34.35 -0.95
CA VAL A 127 37.31 -34.75 -0.03
C VAL A 127 36.64 -33.51 0.56
N VAL A 128 35.31 -33.47 0.57
CA VAL A 128 34.56 -32.42 1.27
C VAL A 128 34.68 -32.68 2.77
N ARG A 129 35.25 -31.74 3.52
CA ARG A 129 35.50 -31.90 4.97
C ARG A 129 34.59 -31.07 5.85
N LEU A 130 34.21 -29.89 5.39
CA LEU A 130 33.35 -28.98 6.14
C LEU A 130 32.24 -28.53 5.21
N THR A 131 31.03 -28.47 5.73
CA THR A 131 29.84 -27.99 5.04
C THR A 131 29.16 -26.90 5.88
N GLY A 132 28.40 -26.05 5.23
CA GLY A 132 27.53 -25.06 5.84
C GLY A 132 26.27 -24.92 5.00
N LEU A 133 25.14 -25.35 5.53
CA LEU A 133 23.84 -25.29 4.86
C LEU A 133 23.02 -24.13 5.42
N TYR A 134 22.55 -23.26 4.55
CA TYR A 134 21.71 -22.11 4.89
C TYR A 134 20.40 -22.22 4.13
N SER A 135 19.29 -21.84 4.77
CA SER A 135 18.00 -21.75 4.09
C SER A 135 17.18 -20.59 4.61
N MET A 136 16.47 -19.93 3.70
CA MET A 136 15.67 -18.76 4.00
C MET A 136 14.43 -18.74 3.10
N ASP A 137 13.28 -18.46 3.71
CA ASP A 137 12.05 -18.18 2.98
C ASP A 137 12.07 -16.70 2.58
N LEU A 138 11.93 -16.44 1.28
CA LEU A 138 11.94 -15.12 0.66
C LEU A 138 10.56 -14.82 0.08
N THR A 139 10.13 -13.57 0.23
CA THR A 139 8.89 -13.07 -0.38
C THR A 139 9.26 -12.07 -1.46
N VAL A 140 9.08 -12.42 -2.72
CA VAL A 140 9.32 -11.50 -3.83
C VAL A 140 8.02 -10.76 -4.14
N LEU A 141 8.08 -9.43 -4.14
CA LEU A 141 6.95 -8.53 -4.33
C LEU A 141 7.09 -7.76 -5.66
N ASP A 142 5.98 -7.48 -6.32
CA ASP A 142 5.89 -6.54 -7.43
C ASP A 142 5.79 -5.12 -6.88
N ALA A 143 6.60 -4.22 -7.44
CA ALA A 143 6.58 -2.81 -7.09
C ALA A 143 5.23 -2.19 -7.47
N ILE A 144 4.82 -1.16 -6.73
CA ILE A 144 3.63 -0.38 -7.06
C ILE A 144 3.94 0.42 -8.32
N SER A 145 3.27 0.07 -9.41
CA SER A 145 3.50 0.59 -10.76
C SER A 145 2.47 1.64 -11.18
N SER A 146 1.25 1.54 -10.67
CA SER A 146 0.21 2.55 -10.90
C SER A 146 -0.81 2.61 -9.79
N ILE A 147 -1.42 3.79 -9.63
CA ILE A 147 -2.66 4.02 -8.90
C ILE A 147 -3.58 4.62 -9.95
N GLU A 148 -4.71 4.01 -10.28
CA GLU A 148 -5.62 4.47 -11.34
C GLU A 148 -7.01 4.80 -10.78
N LEU A 149 -7.52 6.02 -11.04
CA LEU A 149 -8.91 6.36 -10.75
C LEU A 149 -9.85 5.71 -11.78
N LYS A 150 -10.74 4.83 -11.33
CA LYS A 150 -11.87 4.29 -12.09
C LYS A 150 -13.12 5.09 -11.73
N GLY A 151 -13.50 6.04 -12.59
CA GLY A 151 -14.71 6.84 -12.34
C GLY A 151 -14.78 8.11 -13.19
N PRO A 152 -15.86 8.89 -13.03
CA PRO A 152 -15.99 10.17 -13.70
C PRO A 152 -15.00 11.19 -13.12
N LEU A 153 -14.67 12.21 -13.92
CA LEU A 153 -13.88 13.35 -13.47
C LEU A 153 -14.76 14.51 -12.97
N SER A 154 -16.09 14.34 -12.97
CA SER A 154 -17.07 15.35 -12.56
C SER A 154 -18.05 14.78 -11.54
N TYR A 155 -18.27 15.51 -10.46
CA TYR A 155 -19.11 15.11 -9.33
C TYR A 155 -20.05 16.23 -8.89
N SER A 156 -21.13 15.87 -8.19
CA SER A 156 -22.07 16.83 -7.62
C SER A 156 -21.68 17.23 -6.20
N VAL A 157 -21.81 18.52 -5.88
CA VAL A 157 -21.64 19.02 -4.51
C VAL A 157 -22.74 18.47 -3.59
N ASN A 158 -22.40 18.23 -2.32
CA ASN A 158 -23.29 17.73 -1.27
C ASN A 158 -23.98 16.39 -1.57
N GLN A 159 -23.44 15.63 -2.53
CA GLN A 159 -23.88 14.29 -2.86
C GLN A 159 -22.76 13.30 -2.51
N SER A 160 -23.11 12.20 -1.85
CA SER A 160 -22.16 11.11 -1.60
C SER A 160 -21.81 10.42 -2.92
N SER A 161 -20.52 10.31 -3.20
CA SER A 161 -19.98 9.68 -4.41
C SER A 161 -19.01 8.57 -4.00
N SER A 162 -19.03 7.44 -4.73
CA SER A 162 -18.02 6.37 -4.60
C SER A 162 -16.91 6.62 -5.62
N LEU A 163 -15.68 6.75 -5.14
CA LEU A 163 -14.48 6.87 -5.97
C LEU A 163 -13.70 5.55 -5.90
N SER A 164 -13.46 4.93 -7.04
CA SER A 164 -12.78 3.65 -7.11
C SER A 164 -11.34 3.84 -7.59
N PHE A 165 -10.37 3.29 -6.87
CA PHE A 165 -8.96 3.33 -7.25
C PHE A 165 -8.43 1.91 -7.44
N LEU A 166 -7.68 1.69 -8.53
CA LEU A 166 -7.01 0.42 -8.80
C LEU A 166 -5.50 0.58 -8.58
N ILE A 167 -4.93 -0.19 -7.65
CA ILE A 167 -3.51 -0.13 -7.28
C ILE A 167 -2.77 -1.31 -7.91
N ALA A 168 -1.89 -1.09 -8.88
CA ALA A 168 -1.12 -2.16 -9.52
C ALA A 168 0.20 -2.44 -8.78
N GLY A 169 0.25 -3.53 -8.00
CA GLY A 169 1.44 -3.98 -7.27
C GLY A 169 1.13 -5.18 -6.37
N SER A 170 2.11 -5.62 -5.58
CA SER A 170 1.88 -6.65 -4.56
C SER A 170 1.21 -6.09 -3.30
N LEU A 171 0.38 -6.93 -2.69
CA LEU A 171 -0.41 -6.65 -1.49
C LEU A 171 0.15 -7.48 -0.31
N PRO A 172 -0.07 -7.05 0.96
CA PRO A 172 -0.79 -5.85 1.36
C PRO A 172 -0.01 -4.56 1.10
N ALA A 173 -0.71 -3.46 0.86
CA ALA A 173 -0.12 -2.13 0.68
C ALA A 173 -0.76 -1.12 1.63
N TRP A 174 -0.03 -0.08 1.99
CA TRP A 174 -0.53 1.07 2.75
C TRP A 174 -0.91 2.19 1.80
N LEU A 175 -2.10 2.75 1.97
CA LEU A 175 -2.60 3.87 1.18
C LEU A 175 -2.88 5.07 2.08
N CYS A 176 -2.13 6.13 1.84
CA CYS A 176 -2.27 7.44 2.45
C CYS A 176 -3.00 8.35 1.46
N TRP A 177 -4.27 8.68 1.72
CA TRP A 177 -5.10 9.47 0.80
C TRP A 177 -5.62 10.76 1.43
N ARG A 178 -5.84 11.78 0.60
CA ARG A 178 -6.47 13.05 1.00
C ARG A 178 -7.16 13.75 -0.18
N VAL A 179 -8.11 14.62 0.14
CA VAL A 179 -8.83 15.45 -0.84
C VAL A 179 -8.51 16.91 -0.55
N LEU A 180 -8.01 17.62 -1.55
CA LEU A 180 -7.52 18.99 -1.45
C LEU A 180 -8.45 19.94 -2.22
N PRO A 181 -9.17 20.85 -1.54
CA PRO A 181 -9.99 21.86 -2.22
C PRO A 181 -9.11 22.85 -2.97
N ASN A 182 -9.47 23.16 -4.21
CA ASN A 182 -8.69 24.00 -5.12
C ASN A 182 -7.23 23.53 -5.30
N CYS A 183 -6.97 22.24 -5.07
CA CYS A 183 -5.64 21.64 -5.12
C CYS A 183 -4.60 22.32 -4.22
N ARG A 184 -5.05 22.94 -3.13
CA ARG A 184 -4.17 23.57 -2.14
C ARG A 184 -4.10 22.70 -0.89
N SER A 185 -2.87 22.45 -0.43
CA SER A 185 -2.63 21.85 0.88
C SER A 185 -2.98 22.87 1.95
N LEU A 186 -4.00 22.58 2.76
CA LEU A 186 -4.21 23.28 4.02
C LEU A 186 -3.13 22.76 4.98
N SER A 187 -2.27 23.66 5.46
CA SER A 187 -1.20 23.34 6.41
C SER A 187 -1.76 22.57 7.61
N HIS A 188 -1.12 21.44 7.93
CA HIS A 188 -1.38 20.52 9.07
C HIS A 188 -2.43 19.42 8.94
N VAL A 189 -2.86 19.02 7.74
CA VAL A 189 -3.70 17.81 7.61
C VAL A 189 -2.87 16.61 7.12
N SER A 190 -2.59 15.68 8.04
CA SER A 190 -2.09 14.35 7.73
C SER A 190 -3.10 13.62 6.84
N CYS A 191 -2.62 12.84 5.86
CA CYS A 191 -3.49 11.99 5.07
C CYS A 191 -4.20 10.94 5.94
N LYS A 192 -5.29 10.38 5.42
CA LYS A 192 -5.93 9.21 6.02
C LYS A 192 -5.22 7.96 5.54
N MET A 193 -4.76 7.15 6.48
CA MET A 193 -4.04 5.90 6.22
C MET A 193 -5.01 4.73 6.22
N GLU A 194 -4.89 3.85 5.22
CA GLU A 194 -5.69 2.64 5.07
C GLU A 194 -4.78 1.47 4.66
N ARG A 195 -5.08 0.26 5.11
CA ARG A 195 -4.33 -0.95 4.69
C ARG A 195 -5.13 -1.73 3.67
N LEU A 196 -4.57 -1.89 2.48
CA LEU A 196 -5.18 -2.57 1.35
C LEU A 196 -4.79 -4.04 1.33
N TYR A 197 -5.79 -4.92 1.29
CA TYR A 197 -5.63 -6.35 1.03
C TYR A 197 -6.13 -6.75 -0.36
N GLU A 198 -6.81 -5.83 -1.03
CA GLU A 198 -7.35 -5.98 -2.38
C GLU A 198 -6.77 -4.90 -3.29
N ARG A 199 -6.82 -5.15 -4.59
CA ARG A 199 -6.31 -4.22 -5.61
C ARG A 199 -7.16 -2.96 -5.74
N GLN A 200 -8.45 -3.07 -5.41
CA GLN A 200 -9.43 -2.01 -5.58
C GLN A 200 -9.71 -1.36 -4.23
N PHE A 201 -9.62 -0.04 -4.19
CA PHE A 201 -9.96 0.78 -3.03
C PHE A 201 -11.16 1.66 -3.36
N GLU A 202 -12.24 1.52 -2.58
CA GLU A 202 -13.45 2.32 -2.72
C GLU A 202 -13.51 3.41 -1.64
N LEU A 203 -13.61 4.66 -2.07
CA LEU A 203 -13.73 5.82 -1.21
C LEU A 203 -15.12 6.45 -1.36
N ASN A 204 -15.91 6.35 -0.30
CA ASN A 204 -17.16 7.11 -0.18
C ASN A 204 -16.87 8.52 0.33
N TYR A 205 -17.07 9.52 -0.52
CA TYR A 205 -16.76 10.92 -0.21
C TYR A 205 -17.87 11.88 -0.64
N THR A 206 -18.10 12.92 0.16
CA THR A 206 -19.04 14.01 -0.15
C THR A 206 -18.30 15.33 -0.27
N PHE A 207 -18.24 15.86 -1.49
CA PHE A 207 -17.63 17.17 -1.76
C PHE A 207 -18.51 18.30 -1.21
N LYS A 208 -17.93 19.21 -0.42
CA LYS A 208 -18.65 20.30 0.25
C LYS A 208 -18.58 21.65 -0.46
N SER A 209 -17.67 21.80 -1.42
CA SER A 209 -17.46 23.04 -2.18
C SER A 209 -17.40 22.76 -3.67
N LEU A 210 -17.81 23.76 -4.46
CA LEU A 210 -17.72 23.76 -5.91
C LEU A 210 -16.27 23.98 -6.38
N GLY A 211 -16.02 23.65 -7.65
CA GLY A 211 -14.74 23.88 -8.32
C GLY A 211 -13.84 22.64 -8.34
N THR A 212 -12.56 22.87 -8.60
CA THR A 212 -11.57 21.78 -8.75
C THR A 212 -11.13 21.26 -7.38
N HIS A 213 -11.12 19.94 -7.22
CA HIS A 213 -10.52 19.25 -6.08
C HIS A 213 -9.43 18.31 -6.58
N CYS A 214 -8.34 18.20 -5.83
CA CYS A 214 -7.30 17.21 -6.12
C CYS A 214 -7.37 16.06 -5.12
N LEU A 215 -7.42 14.84 -5.64
CA LEU A 215 -7.29 13.61 -4.89
C LEU A 215 -5.80 13.28 -4.88
N ASP A 216 -5.18 13.28 -3.71
CA ASP A 216 -3.75 13.00 -3.56
C ASP A 216 -3.60 11.69 -2.80
N LEU A 217 -2.90 10.74 -3.41
CA LEU A 217 -2.76 9.37 -2.94
C LEU A 217 -1.29 9.00 -2.92
N ASN A 218 -0.85 8.38 -1.84
CA ASN A 218 0.47 7.79 -1.71
C ASN A 218 0.31 6.33 -1.30
N ALA A 219 0.72 5.41 -2.17
CA ALA A 219 0.66 3.99 -1.92
C ALA A 219 2.06 3.44 -1.68
N GLN A 220 2.21 2.59 -0.66
CA GLN A 220 3.49 2.02 -0.26
C GLN A 220 3.36 0.52 0.05
N ASN A 221 4.33 -0.27 -0.36
CA ASN A 221 4.55 -1.63 0.13
C ASN A 221 6.00 -1.78 0.61
N ASP A 222 6.38 -2.97 1.05
CA ASP A 222 7.69 -3.20 1.69
C ASP A 222 8.89 -2.96 0.76
N ILE A 223 8.65 -2.83 -0.55
CA ILE A 223 9.70 -2.65 -1.55
C ILE A 223 9.66 -1.32 -2.31
N SER A 224 8.51 -0.63 -2.34
CA SER A 224 8.29 0.52 -3.22
C SER A 224 7.23 1.49 -2.68
N GLU A 225 7.30 2.73 -3.15
CA GLU A 225 6.36 3.82 -2.82
C GLU A 225 6.02 4.58 -4.11
N LEU A 226 4.74 4.89 -4.30
CA LEU A 226 4.25 5.62 -5.47
C LEU A 226 3.19 6.65 -5.06
N GLN A 227 3.40 7.90 -5.48
CA GLN A 227 2.44 8.98 -5.30
C GLN A 227 1.72 9.29 -6.61
N ALA A 228 0.40 9.51 -6.54
CA ALA A 228 -0.44 9.92 -7.66
C ALA A 228 -1.43 11.02 -7.25
N SER A 229 -1.73 11.94 -8.17
CA SER A 229 -2.73 12.97 -7.94
C SER A 229 -3.69 13.13 -9.12
N TYR A 230 -4.98 13.26 -8.81
CA TYR A 230 -6.07 13.39 -9.78
C TYR A 230 -6.88 14.65 -9.52
N SER A 231 -7.06 15.49 -10.55
CA SER A 231 -7.99 16.62 -10.50
C SER A 231 -9.39 16.21 -10.91
N VAL A 232 -10.37 16.47 -10.05
CA VAL A 232 -11.80 16.28 -10.32
C VAL A 232 -12.54 17.62 -10.21
N TYR A 233 -13.64 17.77 -10.95
CA TYR A 233 -14.45 18.98 -10.96
C TYR A 233 -15.77 18.77 -10.24
N VAL A 234 -16.11 19.65 -9.30
CA VAL A 234 -17.34 19.57 -8.51
C VAL A 234 -18.28 20.68 -8.93
N GLN A 235 -19.47 20.29 -9.39
CA GLN A 235 -20.51 21.18 -9.90
C GLN A 235 -21.81 21.08 -9.09
N LYS A 236 -22.71 22.04 -9.32
CA LYS A 236 -24.05 22.00 -8.71
C LYS A 236 -24.84 20.84 -9.31
N ASN A 237 -25.64 20.18 -8.48
CA ASN A 237 -26.53 19.14 -8.96
C ASN A 237 -27.66 19.79 -9.80
N PRO A 238 -27.75 19.51 -11.11
CA PRO A 238 -28.77 20.13 -11.98
C PRO A 238 -30.20 19.69 -11.60
N VAL A 239 -30.36 18.51 -11.00
CA VAL A 239 -31.66 17.98 -10.58
C VAL A 239 -32.26 18.82 -9.44
N SER A 240 -31.42 19.35 -8.54
CA SER A 240 -31.87 20.23 -7.45
C SER A 240 -32.53 21.51 -7.96
N LEU A 241 -32.06 22.07 -9.08
CA LEU A 241 -32.65 23.26 -9.70
C LEU A 241 -34.01 22.94 -10.33
N LEU A 242 -34.12 21.79 -11.01
CA LEU A 242 -35.37 21.36 -11.66
C LEU A 242 -36.50 21.10 -10.66
N ILE A 243 -36.20 20.52 -9.49
CA ILE A 243 -37.18 20.25 -8.44
C ILE A 243 -37.84 21.54 -7.91
N PHE A 244 -37.12 22.67 -7.92
CA PHE A 244 -37.69 23.96 -7.50
C PHE A 244 -38.41 24.70 -8.63
N ILE A 245 -37.86 24.67 -9.85
CA ILE A 245 -38.40 25.45 -10.97
C ILE A 245 -39.73 24.87 -11.47
N LEU A 246 -39.85 23.54 -11.55
CA LEU A 246 -41.05 22.86 -12.07
C LEU A 246 -42.32 23.18 -11.26
N PRO A 247 -42.38 23.00 -9.93
CA PRO A 247 -43.57 23.35 -9.16
C PRO A 247 -43.88 24.84 -9.15
N CYS A 248 -42.86 25.72 -9.14
CA CYS A 248 -43.07 27.16 -9.28
C CYS A 248 -43.70 27.52 -10.63
N ALA A 249 -43.21 26.96 -11.73
CA ALA A 249 -43.79 27.17 -13.06
C ALA A 249 -45.25 26.69 -13.10
N SER A 250 -45.55 25.52 -12.52
CA SER A 250 -46.92 25.01 -12.41
C SER A 250 -47.86 25.94 -11.65
N LEU A 251 -47.41 26.49 -10.52
CA LEU A 251 -48.20 27.45 -9.72
C LEU A 251 -48.45 28.76 -10.48
N ILE A 252 -47.43 29.28 -11.17
CA ILE A 252 -47.56 30.49 -11.98
C ILE A 252 -48.55 30.26 -13.13
N ILE A 253 -48.45 29.13 -13.83
CA ILE A 253 -49.38 28.77 -14.92
C ILE A 253 -50.81 28.64 -14.38
N ALA A 254 -51.01 27.98 -13.23
CA ALA A 254 -52.33 27.85 -12.61
C ALA A 254 -52.92 29.21 -12.23
N ALA A 255 -52.11 30.12 -11.68
CA ALA A 255 -52.53 31.48 -11.35
C ALA A 255 -52.93 32.28 -12.60
N VAL A 256 -52.14 32.19 -13.70
CA VAL A 256 -52.46 32.85 -14.97
C VAL A 256 -53.76 32.31 -15.57
N ILE A 257 -53.98 31.00 -15.54
CA ILE A 257 -55.23 30.37 -16.00
C ILE A 257 -56.41 30.87 -15.15
N PHE A 258 -56.27 30.91 -13.83
CA PHE A 258 -57.31 31.39 -12.92
C PHE A 258 -57.66 32.87 -13.20
N ILE A 259 -56.65 33.71 -13.38
CA ILE A 259 -56.83 35.13 -13.73
C ILE A 259 -57.54 35.25 -15.09
N ALA A 260 -57.09 34.53 -16.12
CA ALA A 260 -57.72 34.54 -17.43
C ALA A 260 -59.20 34.12 -17.36
N ILE A 261 -59.54 33.07 -16.61
CA ILE A 261 -60.94 32.66 -16.43
C ILE A 261 -61.74 33.74 -15.68
N SER A 262 -61.20 34.29 -14.60
CA SER A 262 -61.89 35.29 -13.76
C SER A 262 -62.07 36.65 -14.43
N VAL A 263 -61.15 37.07 -15.31
CA VAL A 263 -61.17 38.37 -16.01
C VAL A 263 -61.84 38.29 -17.38
N CYS A 264 -61.81 37.14 -18.07
CA CYS A 264 -62.49 36.96 -19.37
C CYS A 264 -63.94 36.47 -19.23
N ARG A 265 -64.32 35.76 -18.15
CA ARG A 265 -65.73 35.37 -17.91
C ARG A 265 -66.73 36.52 -17.67
N PRO A 266 -66.37 37.70 -17.11
CA PRO A 266 -67.33 38.79 -16.92
C PRO A 266 -67.82 39.40 -18.23
N GLN A 267 -67.11 39.24 -19.36
CA GLN A 267 -67.53 39.83 -20.64
C GLN A 267 -68.56 38.99 -21.40
N GLN A 268 -68.69 37.69 -21.13
CA GLN A 268 -69.68 36.86 -21.82
C GLN A 268 -71.07 36.89 -21.17
N VAL A 269 -71.17 37.21 -19.86
CA VAL A 269 -72.47 37.28 -19.16
C VAL A 269 -73.21 38.59 -19.44
N LEU A 270 -72.50 39.69 -19.77
CA LEU A 270 -73.15 40.98 -20.09
C LEU A 270 -73.60 41.12 -21.56
N LEU A 271 -73.03 40.32 -22.48
CA LEU A 271 -73.48 40.31 -23.89
C LEU A 271 -74.64 39.35 -24.14
N GLN A 272 -74.83 38.34 -23.28
CA GLN A 272 -75.97 37.42 -23.38
C GLN A 272 -77.26 37.97 -22.74
N SER A 273 -77.19 39.05 -21.95
CA SER A 273 -78.37 39.72 -21.41
C SER A 273 -79.00 40.75 -22.37
N ASN A 274 -78.34 41.09 -23.48
CA ASN A 274 -78.84 42.07 -24.45
C ASN A 274 -79.43 41.45 -25.72
N GLU A 275 -79.53 40.12 -25.81
CA GLU A 275 -80.14 39.40 -26.94
C GLU A 275 -81.49 38.73 -26.58
N VAL A 276 -82.10 39.14 -25.46
CA VAL A 276 -83.48 38.74 -25.09
C VAL A 276 -84.29 39.98 -24.69
N SER A 277 -84.36 40.97 -25.57
CA SER A 277 -85.45 41.95 -25.60
C SER A 277 -85.36 42.76 -26.89
N PHE A 278 -86.15 42.36 -27.88
CA PHE A 278 -86.93 43.15 -28.85
C PHE A 278 -87.26 42.30 -30.09
#